data_AF-A0A951CMV6-F1
#
_entry.id   AF-A0A951CMV6-F1
#
_cell.length_a   1.000
_cell.length_b   1.000
_cell.length_c   1.000
_cell.angle_alpha   90.00
_cell.angle_beta   90.00
_cell.angle_gamma   90.00
#
_symmetry.space_group_name_H-M   'P 1'
#
loop_
_entity.id
_entity.type
_entity.pdbx_description
1 polymer ?
#
loop_
_entity_poly.entity_id
_entity_poly.type
_entity_poly.pdbx_seq_one_letter_code
_entity_poly.pdbx_strand_id
1 'polypeptide(L)'
;MTESLPDLAELLGSWRLALRAERKSPSTVTSYSEGVLAFLRWCMSTGTAPEFTKTTVQAFTTALLDAGAEPATARSRHMALRLQARPLNSPTRRRRRR
;
A
#
# COMPACT_ATOMS: atom_id res chain seq x y z
N MET A 1 14.29 -14.51 -0.70
CA MET A 1 14.16 -14.39 0.78
C MET A 1 12.69 -14.14 1.04
N THR A 2 12.00 -15.01 1.76
CA THR A 2 10.57 -14.85 2.09
C THR A 2 10.46 -13.83 3.21
N GLU A 3 10.20 -12.57 2.85
CA GLU A 3 9.77 -11.54 3.80
C GLU A 3 8.43 -12.00 4.36
N SER A 4 8.47 -12.61 5.55
CA SER A 4 7.28 -13.18 6.20
C SER A 4 6.30 -12.06 6.56
N LEU A 5 5.01 -12.31 6.37
CA LEU A 5 3.86 -11.44 6.73
C LEU A 5 4.03 -10.52 7.97
N PRO A 6 4.63 -10.95 9.11
CA PRO A 6 4.95 -10.05 10.22
C PRO A 6 5.77 -8.82 9.82
N ASP A 7 6.77 -8.97 8.94
CA ASP A 7 7.62 -7.88 8.47
C ASP A 7 6.82 -6.82 7.71
N LEU A 8 5.89 -7.26 6.85
CA LEU A 8 4.97 -6.37 6.14
C LEU A 8 4.02 -5.61 7.08
N ALA A 9 3.57 -6.24 8.18
CA ALA A 9 2.74 -5.58 9.18
C ALA A 9 3.54 -4.52 9.97
N GLU A 10 4.81 -4.80 10.30
CA GLU A 10 5.72 -3.84 10.92
C GLU A 10 6.07 -2.68 9.98
N LEU A 11 6.30 -2.97 8.69
CA LEU A 11 6.47 -1.99 7.63
C LEU A 11 5.24 -1.08 7.51
N LEU A 12 4.03 -1.65 7.65
CA LEU A 12 2.78 -0.88 7.68
C LEU A 12 2.75 0.11 8.85
N GLY A 13 3.19 -0.31 10.05
CA GLY A 13 3.27 0.54 11.23
C GLY A 13 4.21 1.73 11.04
N SER A 14 5.41 1.47 10.52
CA SER A 14 6.41 2.51 10.20
C SER A 14 5.92 3.46 9.10
N TRP A 15 5.22 2.94 8.09
CA TRP A 15 4.64 3.75 7.03
C TRP A 15 3.47 4.62 7.52
N ARG A 16 2.66 4.11 8.45
CA ARG A 16 1.59 4.88 9.10
C ARG A 16 2.14 6.11 9.82
N LEU A 17 3.30 5.96 10.45
CA LEU A 17 4.02 7.05 11.09
C LEU A 17 4.54 8.07 10.06
N ALA A 18 5.11 7.60 8.94
CA ALA A 18 5.56 8.44 7.84
C ALA A 18 4.42 9.27 7.22
N LEU A 19 3.25 8.66 6.95
CA LEU A 19 2.09 9.38 6.42
C LEU A 19 1.56 10.45 7.37
N ARG A 20 1.59 10.18 8.69
CA ARG A 20 1.25 11.19 9.71
C ARG A 20 2.27 12.33 9.72
N ALA A 21 3.56 12.03 9.55
CA ALA A 21 4.60 13.06 9.42
C ALA A 21 4.41 13.93 8.17
N GLU A 22 3.90 13.35 7.07
CA GLU A 22 3.49 14.07 5.85
C GLU A 22 2.15 14.83 5.98
N ARG A 23 1.56 14.88 7.19
CA ARG A 23 0.26 15.53 7.48
C ARG A 23 -0.90 14.97 6.65
N LYS A 24 -0.86 13.69 6.26
CA LYS A 24 -2.03 13.04 5.67
C LYS A 24 -3.13 12.91 6.72
N SER A 25 -4.37 13.12 6.28
CA SER A 25 -5.55 12.97 7.13
C SER A 25 -5.65 11.53 7.65
N PRO A 26 -6.14 11.32 8.89
CA PRO A 26 -6.28 9.99 9.48
C PRO A 26 -7.15 9.06 8.63
N SER A 27 -8.20 9.55 7.99
CA SER A 27 -9.02 8.75 7.06
C SER A 27 -8.22 8.25 5.85
N THR A 28 -7.30 9.06 5.30
CA THR A 28 -6.43 8.64 4.20
C THR A 28 -5.48 7.53 4.65
N VAL A 29 -4.91 7.68 5.85
CA VAL A 29 -4.04 6.67 6.45
C VAL A 29 -4.79 5.35 6.63
N THR A 30 -6.01 5.38 7.16
CA THR A 30 -6.86 4.19 7.32
C THR A 30 -7.18 3.55 5.97
N SER A 31 -7.71 4.29 5.00
CA SER A 31 -8.03 3.72 3.67
C SER A 31 -6.80 3.13 2.98
N TYR A 32 -5.62 3.72 3.19
CA TYR A 32 -4.39 3.20 2.61
C TYR A 32 -3.93 1.92 3.33
N SER A 33 -4.03 1.88 4.65
CA SER A 33 -3.78 0.65 5.43
C SER A 33 -4.72 -0.48 5.03
N GLU A 34 -6.02 -0.19 4.85
CA GLU A 34 -7.00 -1.17 4.39
C GLU A 34 -6.67 -1.73 3.00
N GLY A 35 -6.13 -0.90 2.10
CA GLY A 35 -5.67 -1.36 0.79
C GLY A 35 -4.52 -2.36 0.85
N VAL A 36 -3.54 -2.12 1.73
CA VAL A 36 -2.41 -3.03 1.93
C VAL A 36 -2.86 -4.32 2.64
N LEU A 37 -3.73 -4.22 3.64
CA LEU A 37 -4.30 -5.40 4.31
C LEU A 37 -5.11 -6.27 3.35
N ALA A 38 -5.90 -5.67 2.46
CA ALA A 38 -6.62 -6.39 1.41
C ALA A 38 -5.67 -7.10 0.44
N PHE A 39 -4.56 -6.46 0.06
CA PHE A 39 -3.52 -7.08 -0.77
C PHE A 39 -2.88 -8.28 -0.07
N LEU A 40 -2.49 -8.14 1.21
CA LEU A 40 -1.92 -9.23 2.00
C LEU A 40 -2.89 -10.41 2.11
N ARG A 41 -4.17 -10.13 2.36
CA ARG A 41 -5.21 -11.15 2.45
C ARG A 41 -5.45 -11.86 1.11
N TRP A 42 -5.43 -11.13 0.00
CA TRP A 42 -5.46 -11.72 -1.33
C TRP A 42 -4.24 -12.63 -1.54
N CYS A 43 -3.04 -12.15 -1.21
CA CYS A 43 -1.79 -12.88 -1.36
C CYS A 43 -1.78 -14.22 -0.60
N MET A 44 -2.27 -14.22 0.66
CA MET A 44 -2.47 -15.44 1.45
C MET A 44 -3.48 -16.39 0.80
N SER A 45 -4.55 -15.86 0.20
CA SER A 45 -5.59 -16.67 -0.45
C SER A 45 -5.14 -17.30 -1.76
N THR A 46 -4.30 -16.61 -2.54
CA THR A 46 -3.73 -17.14 -3.81
C THR A 46 -2.42 -17.88 -3.62
N GLY A 47 -1.86 -17.93 -2.40
CA GLY A 47 -0.54 -18.50 -2.14
C GLY A 47 0.59 -17.76 -2.87
N THR A 48 0.34 -16.50 -3.26
CA THR A 48 1.33 -15.67 -3.94
C THR A 48 2.32 -15.12 -2.92
N ALA A 49 3.55 -14.82 -3.33
CA ALA A 49 4.50 -14.14 -2.45
C ALA A 49 4.06 -12.67 -2.26
N PRO A 50 4.03 -12.14 -1.02
CA PRO A 50 3.59 -10.77 -0.73
C PRO A 50 4.64 -9.72 -1.11
N GLU A 51 5.10 -9.77 -2.35
CA GLU A 51 6.11 -8.87 -2.89
C GLU A 51 5.44 -7.69 -3.60
N PHE A 52 5.93 -6.47 -3.36
CA PHE A 52 5.47 -5.26 -4.08
C PHE A 52 6.10 -5.15 -5.48
N THR A 53 5.96 -6.16 -6.32
CA THR A 53 6.37 -6.09 -7.73
C THR A 53 5.24 -5.58 -8.62
N LYS A 54 5.62 -5.03 -9.78
CA LYS A 54 4.64 -4.56 -10.79
C LYS A 54 3.65 -5.67 -11.17
N THR A 55 4.12 -6.91 -11.25
CA THR A 55 3.32 -8.09 -11.59
C THR A 55 2.26 -8.40 -10.53
N THR A 56 2.64 -8.47 -9.25
CA THR A 56 1.68 -8.72 -8.16
C THR A 56 0.67 -7.58 -8.00
N VAL A 57 1.09 -6.33 -8.20
CA VAL A 57 0.18 -5.16 -8.15
C VAL A 57 -0.85 -5.22 -9.29
N GLN A 58 -0.44 -5.61 -10.50
CA GLN A 58 -1.36 -5.80 -11.63
C GLN A 58 -2.31 -6.97 -11.38
N ALA A 59 -1.80 -8.11 -10.92
CA ALA A 59 -2.62 -9.28 -10.59
C ALA A 59 -3.67 -8.97 -9.52
N PHE A 60 -3.30 -8.25 -8.47
CA PHE A 60 -4.24 -7.79 -7.45
C PHE A 60 -5.28 -6.80 -8.00
N THR A 61 -4.88 -5.89 -8.89
CA THR A 61 -5.81 -4.95 -9.52
C THR A 61 -6.84 -5.69 -10.38
N THR A 62 -6.40 -6.69 -11.15
CA THR A 62 -7.30 -7.56 -11.92
C THR A 62 -8.23 -8.34 -10.99
N ALA A 63 -7.73 -8.93 -9.91
CA ALA A 63 -8.55 -9.65 -8.94
C ALA A 63 -9.58 -8.74 -8.24
N LEU A 64 -9.23 -7.48 -7.97
CA LEU A 64 -10.17 -6.47 -7.44
C LEU A 64 -11.29 -6.17 -8.43
N LEU A 65 -10.96 -6.01 -9.71
CA LEU A 65 -11.94 -5.74 -10.76
C LEU A 65 -12.85 -6.96 -11.00
N ASP A 66 -12.28 -8.17 -10.99
CA ASP A 66 -13.00 -9.43 -11.12
C ASP A 66 -13.96 -9.67 -9.93
N ALA A 67 -13.52 -9.31 -8.72
CA ALA A 67 -14.35 -9.31 -7.51
C ALA A 67 -15.44 -8.21 -7.49
N GLY A 68 -15.59 -7.43 -8.58
CA GLY A 68 -16.61 -6.39 -8.71
C GLY A 68 -16.33 -5.12 -7.91
N ALA A 69 -15.09 -4.89 -7.47
CA ALA A 69 -14.75 -3.66 -6.77
C ALA A 69 -14.76 -2.47 -7.72
N GLU A 70 -15.27 -1.33 -7.24
CA GLU A 70 -15.30 -0.12 -8.03
C GLU A 70 -13.88 0.32 -8.46
N PRO A 71 -13.71 0.80 -9.71
CA PRO A 71 -12.40 1.19 -10.25
C PRO A 71 -11.76 2.33 -9.45
N ALA A 72 -12.55 3.21 -8.82
CA ALA A 72 -12.08 4.25 -7.92
C ALA A 72 -11.37 3.66 -6.68
N THR A 73 -11.90 2.56 -6.17
CA THR A 73 -11.38 1.85 -5.00
C THR A 73 -10.12 1.07 -5.38
N ALA A 74 -10.10 0.42 -6.54
CA ALA A 74 -8.90 -0.22 -7.08
C ALA A 74 -7.76 0.78 -7.29
N ARG A 75 -8.06 1.97 -7.81
CA ARG A 75 -7.09 3.05 -8.02
C ARG A 75 -6.52 3.60 -6.71
N SER A 76 -7.37 3.79 -5.71
CA SER A 76 -6.96 4.24 -4.38
C SER A 76 -6.02 3.23 -3.71
N ARG A 77 -6.34 1.93 -3.84
CA ARG A 77 -5.49 0.84 -3.34
C ARG A 77 -4.16 0.74 -4.07
N HIS A 78 -4.15 0.87 -5.40
CA HIS A 78 -2.92 0.89 -6.20
C HIS A 78 -2.01 2.08 -5.83
N MET A 79 -2.58 3.26 -5.58
CA MET A 79 -1.80 4.42 -5.12
C MET A 79 -1.11 4.17 -3.77
N ALA A 80 -1.80 3.49 -2.84
CA ALA A 80 -1.20 3.10 -1.56
C ALA A 80 0.00 2.16 -1.75
N LEU A 81 -0.12 1.14 -2.62
CA LEU A 81 0.96 0.20 -2.93
C LEU A 81 2.18 0.90 -3.56
N ARG A 82 1.96 1.87 -4.47
CA ARG A 82 3.05 2.66 -5.06
C ARG A 82 3.77 3.54 -4.04
N LEU A 83 3.03 4.08 -3.08
CA LEU A 83 3.60 4.93 -2.04
C LEU A 83 4.37 4.11 -0.98
N GLN A 84 4.00 2.84 -0.77
CA GLN A 84 4.79 1.87 0.00
C GLN A 84 6.08 1.47 -0.72
N ALA A 85 6.02 1.16 -2.02
CA ALA A 85 7.18 0.74 -2.81
C ALA A 85 8.22 1.86 -3.03
N ARG A 86 7.95 3.08 -2.57
CA ARG A 86 8.87 4.21 -2.68
C ARG A 86 9.82 4.21 -1.48
N PRO A 87 11.15 4.15 -1.69
CA PRO A 87 12.10 4.21 -0.58
C PRO A 87 11.97 5.56 0.16
N LEU A 88 11.79 5.49 1.48
CA LEU A 88 11.61 6.66 2.34
C LEU A 88 12.88 7.53 2.45
N ASN A 89 13.99 7.13 1.84
CA ASN A 89 15.28 7.80 1.93
C ASN A 89 15.42 9.04 1.01
N SER A 90 14.34 9.78 0.76
CA SER A 90 14.37 11.01 -0.02
C SER A 90 14.00 12.20 0.86
N PRO A 91 14.97 13.05 1.29
CA PRO A 91 14.67 14.33 1.90
C PRO A 91 14.13 15.28 0.82
N THR A 92 12.90 15.09 0.37
CA THR A 92 12.28 15.96 -0.63
C THR A 92 11.19 16.80 -0.02
N ARG A 93 11.66 18.00 0.36
CA ARG A 93 11.00 19.30 0.19
C ARG A 93 9.91 19.66 1.20
N ARG A 94 10.38 20.34 2.26
CA ARG A 94 9.89 21.69 2.55
C ARG A 94 9.75 22.47 1.23
N ARG A 95 8.55 22.51 0.65
CA ARG A 95 8.17 23.62 -0.23
C ARG A 95 7.25 24.54 0.55
N ARG A 96 7.84 25.68 0.88
CA ARG A 96 7.26 26.99 1.18
C ARG A 96 5.75 27.08 0.90
N ARG A 97 4.98 27.45 1.93
CA ARG A 97 3.92 28.43 1.75
C ARG A 97 4.35 29.70 2.47
N ARG A 98 4.50 30.73 1.63
CA ARG A 98 4.59 32.19 1.84
C ARG A 98 5.20 32.68 3.14
#